data_AF-A0A9E1IFY6-F1
#
_entry.id   AF-A0A9E1IFY6-F1
#
_cell.length_a   1.000
_cell.length_b   1.000
_cell.length_c   1.000
_cell.angle_alpha   90.00
_cell.angle_beta   90.00
_cell.angle_gamma   90.00
#
_symmetry.space_group_name_H-M   'P 1'
#
loop_
_entity.id
_entity.type
_entity.pdbx_description
1 polymer ?
#
loop_
_entity_poly.entity_id
_entity_poly.type
_entity_poly.pdbx_seq_one_letter_code
_entity_poly.pdbx_strand_id
1 'polypeptide(L)'
;MLYLLLTLVANAASLDLIEVGGAWGTPAATDANAVFWNPAGLAVGDGTYFSVEVAPTLGTINTNRNHEYWGGEDQLKFNGVVPYIGVSSDFGHAPLGVGLSLSVPFARGGKSQNDPGPGRYHLREGGSQTIFATGAASYQIKNLISIGASLSFVHSQWDALLDTETTTQLSEALCETSADHCNNYAPTEAGDPPADYWIEDPNYATTLTFDGLKHNTFTFGTGIYVTPIDMLGISISYMHGGTLKHAGPVNMDFDCPDSEDDPMGYIGADLNGICDAKMSGDAIIEYKMPWRLNTGILLKPLKGSDKLQIEAMG
;
A
#
# COMPACT_ATOMS: atom_id res chain seq x y z
N MET A 1 -32.08 19.56 11.74
CA MET A 1 -31.41 18.26 11.56
C MET A 1 -31.31 17.99 10.06
N LEU A 2 -30.28 18.58 9.46
CA LEU A 2 -29.95 18.42 8.06
C LEU A 2 -29.17 17.11 7.94
N TYR A 3 -29.67 16.16 7.15
CA TYR A 3 -28.94 14.93 6.82
C TYR A 3 -27.80 15.29 5.86
N LEU A 4 -26.65 15.69 6.39
CA LEU A 4 -25.40 15.83 5.63
C LEU A 4 -24.90 14.42 5.31
N LEU A 5 -25.31 13.87 4.16
CA LEU A 5 -24.68 12.70 3.56
C LEU A 5 -23.35 13.13 2.95
N LEU A 6 -22.33 13.27 3.80
CA LEU A 6 -20.94 13.49 3.38
C LEU A 6 -20.43 12.21 2.70
N THR A 7 -20.59 12.12 1.38
CA THR A 7 -19.76 11.20 0.59
C THR A 7 -18.40 11.85 0.40
N LEU A 8 -17.54 11.76 1.41
CA LEU A 8 -16.13 12.12 1.27
C LEU A 8 -15.46 11.07 0.38
N VAL A 9 -15.23 11.42 -0.89
CA VAL A 9 -14.36 10.64 -1.77
C VAL A 9 -12.93 11.04 -1.41
N ALA A 10 -12.39 10.45 -0.34
CA ALA A 10 -10.97 10.56 -0.03
C ALA A 10 -10.20 9.79 -1.12
N ASN A 11 -9.60 10.51 -2.06
CA ASN A 11 -8.64 9.92 -2.98
C ASN A 11 -7.41 9.51 -2.14
N ALA A 12 -7.18 8.21 -1.97
CA ALA A 12 -6.03 7.63 -1.25
C ALA A 12 -4.69 7.84 -2.00
N ALA A 13 -4.47 9.05 -2.53
CA ALA A 13 -3.35 9.41 -3.40
C ALA A 13 -1.99 9.50 -2.65
N SER A 14 -1.96 9.27 -1.33
CA SER A 14 -0.76 9.44 -0.51
C SER A 14 -0.03 8.14 -0.14
N LEU A 15 -0.54 6.97 -0.56
CA LEU A 15 0.09 5.66 -0.31
C LEU A 15 0.83 5.07 -1.52
N ASP A 16 1.28 5.95 -2.43
CA ASP A 16 2.21 5.60 -3.51
C ASP A 16 3.65 5.35 -3.02
N LEU A 17 3.85 5.24 -1.72
CA LEU A 17 5.15 5.35 -1.07
C LEU A 17 5.67 3.97 -0.66
N ILE A 18 6.76 3.60 -1.32
CA ILE A 18 7.66 2.45 -1.08
C ILE A 18 6.93 1.11 -1.05
N GLU A 19 6.72 0.53 -2.24
CA GLU A 19 6.36 -0.88 -2.35
C GLU A 19 7.55 -1.75 -2.00
N VAL A 20 7.41 -2.51 -0.91
CA VAL A 20 8.40 -3.49 -0.48
C VAL A 20 7.78 -4.87 -0.52
N GLY A 21 8.43 -5.79 -1.24
CA GLY A 21 8.06 -7.20 -1.28
C GLY A 21 8.84 -7.99 -2.33
N GLY A 22 9.00 -9.29 -2.11
CA GLY A 22 9.63 -10.20 -3.06
C GLY A 22 11.17 -10.31 -2.98
N ALA A 23 11.85 -9.66 -2.03
CA ALA A 23 13.32 -9.71 -1.93
C ALA A 23 13.93 -11.13 -1.85
N TRP A 24 13.09 -12.13 -1.53
CA TRP A 24 13.45 -13.50 -1.23
C TRP A 24 13.78 -14.39 -2.43
N GLY A 25 13.61 -13.92 -3.67
CA GLY A 25 13.86 -14.78 -4.82
C GLY A 25 13.68 -14.10 -6.16
N THR A 26 13.68 -14.92 -7.21
CA THR A 26 13.57 -14.47 -8.60
C THR A 26 12.61 -15.37 -9.39
N PRO A 27 12.15 -14.97 -10.57
CA PRO A 27 11.33 -15.81 -11.44
C PRO A 27 12.01 -17.12 -11.88
N ALA A 28 13.34 -17.20 -11.72
CA ALA A 28 14.14 -18.38 -12.01
C ALA A 28 14.37 -19.29 -10.79
N ALA A 29 13.85 -18.94 -9.61
CA ALA A 29 13.97 -19.76 -8.42
C ALA A 29 13.42 -21.18 -8.65
N THR A 30 14.16 -22.18 -8.19
CA THR A 30 13.78 -23.60 -8.26
C THR A 30 13.60 -24.23 -6.87
N ASP A 31 13.53 -23.41 -5.83
CA ASP A 31 13.39 -23.83 -4.43
C ASP A 31 12.02 -23.40 -3.86
N ALA A 32 11.91 -23.28 -2.54
CA ALA A 32 10.67 -22.84 -1.90
C ALA A 32 10.20 -21.45 -2.40
N ASN A 33 11.12 -20.55 -2.76
CA ASN A 33 10.78 -19.20 -3.23
C ASN A 33 10.01 -19.23 -4.56
N ALA A 34 10.13 -20.32 -5.33
CA ALA A 34 9.37 -20.54 -6.55
C ALA A 34 7.86 -20.56 -6.32
N VAL A 35 7.38 -20.90 -5.11
CA VAL A 35 5.93 -20.89 -4.76
C VAL A 35 5.29 -19.53 -5.08
N PHE A 36 5.99 -18.43 -4.77
CA PHE A 36 5.52 -17.07 -5.04
C PHE A 36 5.98 -16.57 -6.41
N TRP A 37 7.27 -16.71 -6.73
CA TRP A 37 7.87 -16.05 -7.89
C TRP A 37 7.55 -16.73 -9.22
N ASN A 38 7.62 -18.06 -9.29
CA ASN A 38 7.29 -18.82 -10.48
C ASN A 38 7.02 -20.29 -10.13
N PRO A 39 5.74 -20.72 -10.02
CA PRO A 39 5.41 -22.06 -9.55
C PRO A 39 6.00 -23.17 -10.44
N ALA A 40 6.32 -22.88 -11.71
CA ALA A 40 6.97 -23.86 -12.59
C ALA A 40 8.38 -24.26 -12.12
N GLY A 41 9.08 -23.39 -11.38
CA GLY A 41 10.39 -23.70 -10.83
C GLY A 41 10.37 -24.87 -9.84
N LEU A 42 9.23 -25.15 -9.20
CA LEU A 42 9.10 -26.20 -8.19
C LEU A 42 9.38 -27.61 -8.74
N ALA A 43 9.07 -27.88 -10.01
CA ALA A 43 9.32 -29.19 -10.64
C ALA A 43 10.70 -29.25 -11.32
N VAL A 44 11.49 -28.17 -11.25
CA VAL A 44 12.88 -28.14 -11.71
C VAL A 44 13.83 -28.34 -10.53
N GLY A 45 13.43 -27.94 -9.32
CA GLY A 45 14.14 -28.27 -8.10
C GLY A 45 14.00 -29.73 -7.71
N ASP A 46 15.04 -30.27 -7.07
CA ASP A 46 15.07 -31.66 -6.60
C ASP A 46 14.99 -31.73 -5.07
N GLY A 47 14.19 -32.65 -4.53
CA GLY A 47 14.08 -32.88 -3.09
C GLY A 47 13.18 -31.89 -2.35
N THR A 48 13.41 -31.75 -1.04
CA THR A 48 12.62 -30.90 -0.14
C THR A 48 13.44 -29.71 0.35
N TYR A 49 12.95 -28.49 0.11
CA TYR A 49 13.57 -27.25 0.57
C TYR A 49 12.69 -26.55 1.59
N PHE A 50 13.34 -25.94 2.57
CA PHE A 50 12.73 -25.04 3.54
C PHE A 50 13.46 -23.71 3.48
N SER A 51 12.73 -22.62 3.35
CA SER A 51 13.26 -21.26 3.29
C SER A 51 12.56 -20.40 4.33
N VAL A 52 13.36 -19.63 5.08
CA VAL A 52 12.89 -18.60 5.98
C VAL A 52 13.75 -17.38 5.71
N GLU A 53 13.10 -16.27 5.39
CA GLU A 53 13.74 -15.00 5.15
C GLU A 53 13.06 -13.89 5.92
N VAL A 54 13.87 -12.94 6.36
CA VAL A 54 13.43 -11.75 7.06
C VAL A 54 14.17 -10.56 6.45
N ALA A 55 13.46 -9.71 5.74
CA ALA A 55 14.02 -8.50 5.13
C ALA A 55 13.58 -7.25 5.93
N PRO A 56 14.41 -6.73 6.87
CA PRO A 56 14.13 -5.44 7.49
C PRO A 56 14.21 -4.36 6.41
N THR A 57 13.18 -3.54 6.32
CA THR A 57 13.10 -2.48 5.30
C THR A 57 12.91 -1.14 5.95
N LEU A 58 13.82 -0.23 5.60
CA LEU A 58 13.87 1.13 6.09
C LEU A 58 13.69 2.05 4.89
N GLY A 59 12.67 2.89 4.95
CA GLY A 59 12.31 3.84 3.90
C GLY A 59 12.27 5.25 4.47
N THR A 60 12.70 6.23 3.70
CA THR A 60 12.53 7.64 4.04
C THR A 60 12.20 8.41 2.78
N ILE A 61 11.10 9.16 2.82
CA ILE A 61 10.75 10.14 1.81
C ILE A 61 10.87 11.51 2.44
N ASN A 62 11.67 12.36 1.82
CA ASN A 62 11.72 13.77 2.18
C ASN A 62 10.67 14.50 1.34
N THR A 63 9.79 15.23 1.99
CA THR A 63 8.79 16.07 1.35
C THR A 63 9.12 17.53 1.66
N ASN A 64 8.95 18.40 0.67
CA ASN A 64 9.01 19.85 0.88
C ASN A 64 7.77 20.46 0.27
N ARG A 65 6.89 20.98 1.12
CA ARG A 65 5.66 21.64 0.70
C ARG A 65 5.93 23.13 0.53
N ASN A 66 5.78 23.61 -0.70
CA ASN A 66 5.92 25.03 -1.02
C ASN A 66 4.59 25.76 -0.75
N HIS A 67 4.32 26.05 0.53
CA HIS A 67 3.18 26.86 0.97
C HIS A 67 3.68 27.93 1.95
N GLU A 68 3.19 29.16 1.84
CA GLU A 68 3.72 30.32 2.57
C GLU A 68 3.61 30.19 4.10
N TYR A 69 2.46 29.74 4.60
CA TYR A 69 2.17 29.65 6.05
C TYR A 69 2.33 28.24 6.63
N TRP A 70 1.73 27.24 5.97
CA TRP A 70 1.70 25.84 6.42
C TRP A 70 2.64 24.89 5.65
N GLY A 71 3.55 25.45 4.86
CA GLY A 71 4.55 24.68 4.12
C GLY A 71 5.74 24.29 4.98
N GLY A 72 6.72 23.65 4.36
CA GLY A 72 7.96 23.27 5.00
C GLY A 72 8.44 21.88 4.64
N GLU A 73 9.58 21.52 5.22
CA GLU A 73 10.17 20.20 5.09
C GLU A 73 9.55 19.21 6.08
N ASP A 74 9.38 17.98 5.62
CA ASP A 74 9.00 16.85 6.45
C ASP A 74 9.64 15.57 5.92
N GLN A 75 9.65 14.54 6.76
CA GLN A 75 10.12 13.21 6.42
C GLN A 75 9.03 12.20 6.75
N LEU A 76 8.65 11.38 5.78
CA LEU A 76 7.87 10.18 6.02
C LEU A 76 8.83 9.01 6.17
N LYS A 77 8.88 8.41 7.36
CA LYS A 77 9.73 7.24 7.62
C LYS A 77 8.90 5.97 7.70
N PHE A 78 9.37 4.95 6.99
CA PHE A 78 8.85 3.59 7.04
C PHE A 78 9.88 2.69 7.70
N ASN A 79 9.48 1.98 8.75
CA ASN A 79 10.28 0.92 9.35
C ASN A 79 9.41 -0.33 9.41
N GLY A 80 9.74 -1.32 8.60
CA GLY A 80 8.96 -2.55 8.49
C GLY A 80 9.84 -3.78 8.36
N VAL A 81 9.20 -4.94 8.44
CA VAL A 81 9.83 -6.23 8.19
C VAL A 81 9.00 -6.97 7.16
N VAL A 82 9.66 -7.52 6.15
CA VAL A 82 9.03 -8.32 5.11
C VAL A 82 9.46 -9.78 5.27
N PRO A 83 8.69 -10.59 6.02
CA PRO A 83 9.01 -11.99 6.23
C PRO A 83 8.56 -12.86 5.05
N TYR A 84 9.26 -13.97 4.89
CA TYR A 84 8.90 -15.09 4.03
C TYR A 84 9.18 -16.40 4.75
N ILE A 85 8.25 -17.35 4.66
CA ILE A 85 8.47 -18.74 5.01
C ILE A 85 7.89 -19.62 3.92
N GLY A 86 8.66 -20.59 3.46
CA GLY A 86 8.25 -21.47 2.38
C GLY A 86 8.81 -22.87 2.53
N VAL A 87 8.06 -23.83 2.00
CA VAL A 87 8.50 -25.21 1.83
C VAL A 87 8.14 -25.67 0.42
N SER A 88 9.06 -26.37 -0.23
CA SER A 88 8.81 -27.08 -1.48
C SER A 88 9.28 -28.52 -1.40
N SER A 89 8.67 -29.40 -2.19
CA SER A 89 9.01 -30.81 -2.24
C SER A 89 8.59 -31.45 -3.56
N ASP A 90 9.42 -32.33 -4.08
CA ASP A 90 9.07 -33.30 -5.15
C ASP A 90 8.51 -34.63 -4.58
N PHE A 91 8.62 -34.83 -3.26
CA PHE A 91 8.34 -36.08 -2.55
C PHE A 91 9.10 -37.30 -3.11
N GLY A 92 10.27 -37.08 -3.72
CA GLY A 92 11.03 -38.12 -4.42
C GLY A 92 10.36 -38.62 -5.71
N HIS A 93 9.38 -37.89 -6.23
CA HIS A 93 8.60 -38.27 -7.41
C HIS A 93 8.66 -37.18 -8.48
N ALA A 94 9.81 -37.08 -9.17
CA ALA A 94 9.87 -36.40 -10.45
C ALA A 94 8.80 -37.00 -11.41
N PRO A 95 8.07 -36.18 -12.18
CA PRO A 95 8.33 -34.77 -12.50
C PRO A 95 7.43 -33.77 -11.74
N LEU A 96 6.95 -34.11 -10.54
CA LEU A 96 6.04 -33.26 -9.78
C LEU A 96 6.81 -32.34 -8.83
N GLY A 97 6.35 -31.09 -8.69
CA GLY A 97 6.79 -30.17 -7.66
C GLY A 97 5.59 -29.59 -6.94
N VAL A 98 5.62 -29.52 -5.62
CA VAL A 98 4.61 -28.79 -4.82
C VAL A 98 5.30 -27.85 -3.85
N GLY A 99 4.57 -26.83 -3.41
CA GLY A 99 5.05 -26.00 -2.32
C GLY A 99 3.96 -25.18 -1.66
N LEU A 100 4.27 -24.72 -0.45
CA LEU A 100 3.45 -23.84 0.36
C LEU A 100 4.31 -22.68 0.84
N SER A 101 3.73 -21.48 0.93
CA SER A 101 4.42 -20.33 1.51
C SER A 101 3.48 -19.39 2.26
N LEU A 102 4.03 -18.68 3.23
CA LEU A 102 3.45 -17.48 3.82
C LEU A 102 4.40 -16.31 3.53
N SER A 103 3.92 -15.28 2.87
CA SER A 103 4.75 -14.17 2.40
C SER A 103 4.06 -12.82 2.51
N VAL A 104 4.86 -11.75 2.50
CA VAL A 104 4.34 -10.36 2.49
C VAL A 104 4.82 -9.67 1.20
N PRO A 105 4.14 -9.87 0.06
CA PRO A 105 4.59 -9.32 -1.21
C PRO A 105 4.29 -7.84 -1.41
N PHE A 106 3.44 -7.27 -0.55
CA PHE A 106 3.12 -5.85 -0.54
C PHE A 106 3.10 -5.36 0.90
N ALA A 107 4.06 -4.51 1.25
CA ALA A 107 4.01 -3.65 2.41
C ALA A 107 4.35 -2.23 1.98
N ARG A 108 3.55 -1.27 2.43
CA ARG A 108 3.70 0.17 2.22
C ARG A 108 3.36 0.88 3.51
N GLY A 109 3.92 2.07 3.70
CA GLY A 109 3.52 2.92 4.81
C GLY A 109 4.52 4.01 5.08
N GLY A 110 4.27 4.75 6.15
CA GLY A 110 5.15 5.80 6.62
C GLY A 110 4.49 6.63 7.70
N LYS A 111 5.31 7.21 8.58
CA LYS A 111 4.90 8.17 9.60
C LYS A 111 5.70 9.45 9.43
N SER A 112 5.00 10.57 9.43
CA SER A 112 5.60 11.91 9.47
C SER A 112 6.50 12.04 10.68
N GLN A 113 7.63 12.72 10.51
CA GLN A 113 8.56 13.01 11.61
C GLN A 113 8.21 14.33 12.31
N ASN A 114 7.43 15.18 11.65
CA ASN A 114 6.89 16.42 12.19
C ASN A 114 5.37 16.24 12.34
N ASP A 115 4.84 15.85 13.50
CA ASP A 115 3.40 15.64 13.68
C ASP A 115 2.72 16.95 14.15
N PRO A 116 1.66 17.46 13.48
CA PRO A 116 0.98 16.93 12.28
C PRO A 116 1.72 17.21 10.96
N GLY A 117 2.58 18.23 10.95
CA GLY A 117 3.51 18.49 9.86
C GLY A 117 2.89 19.19 8.66
N PRO A 118 3.73 19.70 7.74
CA PRO A 118 3.27 20.37 6.54
C PRO A 118 2.53 19.43 5.58
N GLY A 119 2.74 18.11 5.69
CA GLY A 119 2.10 17.07 4.88
C GLY A 119 0.78 16.50 5.44
N ARG A 120 0.22 17.07 6.53
CA ARG A 120 -0.90 16.48 7.28
C ARG A 120 -2.15 16.15 6.46
N TYR A 121 -2.45 16.96 5.45
CA TYR A 121 -3.60 16.78 4.56
C TYR A 121 -3.38 15.72 3.46
N HIS A 122 -2.16 15.18 3.38
CA HIS A 122 -1.85 14.05 2.52
C HIS A 122 -1.67 12.77 3.33
N LEU A 123 -0.77 12.78 4.33
CA LEU A 123 -0.51 11.64 5.19
C LEU A 123 0.24 12.08 6.45
N ARG A 124 -0.31 11.80 7.63
CA ARG A 124 0.43 11.89 8.90
C ARG A 124 1.03 10.54 9.26
N GLU A 125 0.23 9.50 9.13
CA GLU A 125 0.64 8.11 9.28
C GLU A 125 -0.20 7.24 8.36
N GLY A 126 0.37 6.15 7.84
CA GLY A 126 -0.43 5.12 7.21
C GLY A 126 0.35 3.87 6.90
N GLY A 127 -0.40 2.80 6.74
CA GLY A 127 0.10 1.45 6.56
C GLY A 127 -0.81 0.67 5.63
N SER A 128 -0.20 -0.09 4.73
CA SER A 128 -0.89 -1.12 3.97
C SER A 128 -0.02 -2.35 3.92
N GLN A 129 -0.55 -3.49 4.35
CA GLN A 129 0.15 -4.75 4.33
C GLN A 129 -0.74 -5.81 3.75
N THR A 130 -0.15 -6.67 2.92
CA THR A 130 -0.84 -7.83 2.38
C THR A 130 -0.04 -9.09 2.63
N ILE A 131 -0.67 -10.06 3.29
CA ILE A 131 -0.13 -11.37 3.63
C ILE A 131 -0.73 -12.40 2.67
N PHE A 132 0.13 -13.20 2.05
CA PHE A 132 -0.22 -14.24 1.11
C PHE A 132 0.04 -15.60 1.75
N ALA A 133 -1.00 -16.43 1.88
CA ALA A 133 -0.86 -17.85 2.13
C ALA A 133 -1.05 -18.60 0.80
N THR A 134 0.05 -19.08 0.22
CA THR A 134 0.09 -19.61 -1.15
C THR A 134 0.32 -21.10 -1.15
N GLY A 135 -0.44 -21.81 -1.97
CA GLY A 135 -0.14 -23.18 -2.38
C GLY A 135 0.13 -23.25 -3.87
N ALA A 136 1.12 -24.04 -4.27
CA ALA A 136 1.55 -24.16 -5.65
C ALA A 136 1.84 -25.61 -6.03
N ALA A 137 1.63 -25.93 -7.30
CA ALA A 137 1.99 -27.20 -7.90
C ALA A 137 2.53 -26.98 -9.32
N SER A 138 3.43 -27.86 -9.75
CA SER A 138 3.98 -27.85 -11.09
C SER A 138 4.33 -29.25 -11.57
N TYR A 139 4.54 -29.32 -12.89
CA TYR A 139 4.79 -30.55 -13.60
C TYR A 139 5.84 -30.31 -14.70
N GLN A 140 6.85 -31.16 -14.73
CA GLN A 140 7.92 -31.11 -15.73
C GLN A 140 7.67 -32.09 -16.89
N ILE A 141 7.82 -31.60 -18.11
CA ILE A 141 7.65 -32.32 -19.37
C ILE A 141 9.04 -32.58 -19.96
N LYS A 142 9.46 -33.84 -19.97
CA LYS A 142 10.72 -34.32 -20.58
C LYS A 142 11.98 -33.59 -20.10
N ASN A 143 12.01 -33.18 -18.83
CA ASN A 143 13.12 -32.40 -18.24
C ASN A 143 13.45 -31.09 -18.97
N LEU A 144 12.55 -30.61 -19.83
CA LEU A 144 12.79 -29.47 -20.72
C LEU A 144 11.87 -28.30 -20.39
N ILE A 145 10.58 -28.56 -20.20
CA ILE A 145 9.57 -27.54 -19.96
C ILE A 145 8.84 -27.89 -18.68
N SER A 146 8.85 -26.99 -17.71
CA SER A 146 7.98 -27.06 -16.54
C SER A 146 6.87 -26.04 -16.65
N ILE A 147 5.68 -26.43 -16.21
CA ILE A 147 4.52 -25.56 -16.06
C ILE A 147 4.04 -25.61 -14.62
N GLY A 148 3.60 -24.48 -14.07
CA GLY A 148 3.12 -24.41 -12.71
C GLY A 148 1.96 -23.45 -12.54
N ALA A 149 1.20 -23.68 -11.48
CA ALA A 149 0.13 -22.81 -11.03
C ALA A 149 0.16 -22.67 -9.51
N SER A 150 -0.28 -21.52 -9.02
CA SER A 150 -0.42 -21.21 -7.61
C SER A 150 -1.76 -20.56 -7.31
N LEU A 151 -2.25 -20.77 -6.09
CA LEU A 151 -3.42 -20.10 -5.53
C LEU A 151 -3.00 -19.48 -4.19
N SER A 152 -3.31 -18.21 -4.02
CA SER A 152 -3.00 -17.46 -2.81
C SER A 152 -4.28 -16.99 -2.13
N PHE A 153 -4.43 -17.32 -0.85
CA PHE A 153 -5.33 -16.58 0.03
C PHE A 153 -4.61 -15.30 0.46
N VAL A 154 -5.29 -14.17 0.30
CA VAL A 154 -4.73 -12.84 0.49
C VAL A 154 -5.46 -12.17 1.65
N HIS A 155 -4.78 -11.95 2.75
CA HIS A 155 -5.26 -11.12 3.86
C HIS A 155 -4.61 -9.75 3.76
N SER A 156 -5.41 -8.69 3.68
CA SER A 156 -4.91 -7.32 3.57
C SER A 156 -5.44 -6.45 4.70
N GLN A 157 -4.55 -5.61 5.22
CA GLN A 157 -4.82 -4.58 6.21
C GLN A 157 -4.48 -3.21 5.62
N TRP A 158 -5.26 -2.21 6.03
CA TRP A 158 -5.04 -0.81 5.72
C TRP A 158 -5.37 0.06 6.94
N ASP A 159 -4.50 1.02 7.23
CA ASP A 159 -4.65 2.00 8.29
C ASP A 159 -4.09 3.35 7.84
N ALA A 160 -4.66 4.44 8.35
CA ALA A 160 -4.22 5.79 8.06
C ALA A 160 -4.65 6.78 9.14
N LEU A 161 -3.80 7.77 9.36
CA LEU A 161 -4.07 9.01 10.08
C LEU A 161 -3.76 10.16 9.12
N LEU A 162 -4.76 10.97 8.81
CA LEU A 162 -4.61 12.14 7.95
C LEU A 162 -5.63 13.20 8.32
N ASP A 163 -5.32 14.45 8.00
CA ASP A 163 -6.25 15.54 8.19
C ASP A 163 -7.01 15.80 6.88
N THR A 164 -8.25 16.24 6.98
CA THR A 164 -9.04 16.74 5.86
C THR A 164 -9.57 18.12 6.19
N GLU A 165 -9.80 18.92 5.15
CA GLU A 165 -10.21 20.32 5.29
C GLU A 165 -11.73 20.40 5.53
N THR A 166 -12.16 21.06 6.61
CA THR A 166 -13.59 21.32 6.86
C THR A 166 -14.04 22.68 6.37
N THR A 167 -13.09 23.58 6.07
CA THR A 167 -13.34 24.96 5.65
C THR A 167 -14.32 25.06 4.49
N THR A 168 -14.19 24.21 3.47
CA THR A 168 -15.11 24.19 2.32
C THR A 168 -16.55 23.85 2.73
N GLN A 169 -16.74 22.98 3.71
CA GLN A 169 -18.05 22.58 4.24
C GLN A 169 -18.65 23.65 5.16
N LEU A 170 -17.80 24.45 5.80
CA LEU A 170 -18.19 25.54 6.69
C LEU A 170 -18.30 26.88 5.97
N SER A 171 -17.88 26.97 4.72
CA SER A 171 -17.83 28.23 3.95
C SER A 171 -19.16 28.98 3.96
N GLU A 172 -20.30 28.29 3.83
CA GLU A 172 -21.63 28.89 3.90
C GLU A 172 -21.93 29.47 5.29
N ALA A 173 -21.65 28.72 6.37
CA ALA A 173 -21.87 29.18 7.75
C ALA A 173 -20.94 30.34 8.13
N LEU A 174 -19.70 30.33 7.63
CA LEU A 174 -18.75 31.42 7.80
C LEU A 174 -19.23 32.68 7.05
N CYS A 175 -19.79 32.52 5.84
CA CYS A 175 -20.39 33.62 5.08
C CYS A 175 -21.65 34.21 5.75
N GLU A 176 -22.48 33.40 6.40
CA GLU A 176 -23.69 33.87 7.11
C GLU A 176 -23.37 34.69 8.37
N THR A 177 -22.25 34.38 9.03
CA THR A 177 -21.84 35.05 10.28
C THR A 177 -21.10 36.37 10.05
N SER A 178 -20.44 36.55 8.90
CA SER A 178 -19.82 37.82 8.53
C SER A 178 -19.68 38.00 7.01
N ALA A 179 -20.24 39.10 6.48
CA ALA A 179 -20.08 39.49 5.08
C ALA A 179 -18.62 39.79 4.70
N ASP A 180 -17.81 40.28 5.65
CA ASP A 180 -16.38 40.54 5.44
C ASP A 180 -15.58 39.23 5.39
N HIS A 181 -16.00 38.18 6.13
CA HIS A 181 -15.40 36.85 6.02
C HIS A 181 -15.71 36.20 4.67
N CYS A 182 -16.93 36.39 4.15
CA CYS A 182 -17.28 35.84 2.86
C CYS A 182 -16.36 36.34 1.73
N ASN A 183 -15.87 37.58 1.79
CA ASN A 183 -14.92 38.10 0.79
C ASN A 183 -13.49 37.56 0.92
N ASN A 184 -13.11 37.02 2.08
CA ASN A 184 -11.81 36.38 2.30
C ASN A 184 -11.83 34.86 2.00
N TYR A 185 -13.00 34.24 2.11
CA TYR A 185 -13.25 32.81 1.87
C TYR A 185 -13.93 32.50 0.53
N ALA A 186 -14.46 33.51 -0.17
CA ALA A 186 -14.95 33.40 -1.54
C ALA A 186 -13.88 33.92 -2.52
N PRO A 187 -13.83 33.40 -3.76
CA PRO A 187 -13.00 33.99 -4.79
C PRO A 187 -13.37 35.47 -4.95
N THR A 188 -12.36 36.35 -4.95
CA THR A 188 -12.61 37.78 -5.14
C THR A 188 -13.21 38.03 -6.53
N GLU A 189 -13.91 39.16 -6.75
CA GLU A 189 -14.40 39.56 -8.09
C GLU A 189 -13.27 39.64 -9.16
N ALA A 190 -12.00 39.66 -8.73
CA ALA A 190 -10.82 39.63 -9.59
C ALA A 190 -10.44 38.22 -10.07
N GLY A 191 -11.12 37.17 -9.62
CA GLY A 191 -10.82 35.79 -9.98
C GLY A 191 -9.66 35.18 -9.19
N ASP A 192 -9.18 35.85 -8.14
CA ASP A 192 -8.22 35.26 -7.22
C ASP A 192 -8.96 34.23 -6.35
N PRO A 193 -8.49 32.98 -6.29
CA PRO A 193 -9.08 31.96 -5.43
C PRO A 193 -9.10 32.45 -3.98
N PRO A 194 -10.05 31.95 -3.14
CA PRO A 194 -9.96 32.17 -1.71
C PRO A 194 -8.55 31.82 -1.26
N ALA A 195 -7.98 32.67 -0.42
CA ALA A 195 -6.55 32.57 -0.18
C ALA A 195 -6.24 31.20 0.47
N ASP A 196 -5.49 30.37 -0.25
CA ASP A 196 -5.21 28.95 0.09
C ASP A 196 -4.78 28.74 1.55
N TYR A 197 -4.24 29.78 2.20
CA TYR A 197 -3.82 29.74 3.59
C TYR A 197 -4.93 29.44 4.61
N TRP A 198 -6.18 29.83 4.35
CA TRP A 198 -7.29 29.51 5.26
C TRP A 198 -7.79 28.09 5.06
N ILE A 199 -7.82 27.61 3.82
CA ILE A 199 -8.35 26.27 3.48
C ILE A 199 -7.59 25.18 4.25
N GLU A 200 -6.28 25.39 4.41
CA GLU A 200 -5.36 24.47 5.07
C GLU A 200 -5.02 24.85 6.54
N ASP A 201 -5.75 25.80 7.12
CA ASP A 201 -5.57 26.18 8.52
C ASP A 201 -5.85 24.96 9.44
N PRO A 202 -4.89 24.55 10.29
CA PRO A 202 -5.07 23.40 11.16
C PRO A 202 -6.27 23.50 12.08
N ASN A 203 -6.67 24.70 12.49
CA ASN A 203 -7.80 24.85 13.40
C ASN A 203 -9.15 24.58 12.72
N TYR A 204 -9.14 24.40 11.41
CA TYR A 204 -10.27 23.97 10.59
C TYR A 204 -10.07 22.57 9.99
N ALA A 205 -9.12 21.80 10.52
CA ALA A 205 -8.92 20.42 10.12
C ALA A 205 -9.93 19.49 10.78
N THR A 206 -10.20 18.37 10.12
CA THR A 206 -10.72 17.17 10.76
C THR A 206 -9.70 16.07 10.64
N THR A 207 -9.26 15.55 11.77
CA THR A 207 -8.41 14.36 11.79
C THR A 207 -9.24 13.11 11.52
N LEU A 208 -8.93 12.43 10.44
CA LEU A 208 -9.48 11.13 10.07
C LEU A 208 -8.55 10.02 10.56
N THR A 209 -9.07 9.15 11.43
CA THR A 209 -8.37 7.96 11.91
C THR A 209 -9.05 6.71 11.38
N PHE A 210 -8.35 6.01 10.50
CA PHE A 210 -8.74 4.71 9.96
C PHE A 210 -7.94 3.62 10.65
N ASP A 211 -8.61 2.82 11.48
CA ASP A 211 -7.94 1.83 12.33
C ASP A 211 -8.23 0.40 11.85
N GLY A 212 -7.25 -0.18 11.16
CA GLY A 212 -7.20 -1.62 10.88
C GLY A 212 -8.32 -2.13 9.96
N LEU A 213 -8.64 -1.39 8.89
CA LEU A 213 -9.57 -1.84 7.85
C LEU A 213 -9.00 -3.09 7.18
N LYS A 214 -9.86 -4.07 6.89
CA LYS A 214 -9.41 -5.41 6.44
C LYS A 214 -10.17 -5.90 5.24
N HIS A 215 -9.51 -6.71 4.42
CA HIS A 215 -10.12 -7.46 3.33
C HIS A 215 -9.46 -8.82 3.16
N ASN A 216 -10.25 -9.81 2.73
CA ASN A 216 -9.74 -11.12 2.34
C ASN A 216 -10.14 -11.40 0.90
N THR A 217 -9.19 -11.85 0.08
CA THR A 217 -9.47 -12.22 -1.32
C THR A 217 -8.62 -13.43 -1.73
N PHE A 218 -8.82 -13.89 -2.96
CA PHE A 218 -7.97 -14.90 -3.59
C PHE A 218 -7.35 -14.31 -4.84
N THR A 219 -6.11 -14.72 -5.11
CA THR A 219 -5.45 -14.51 -6.41
C THR A 219 -4.76 -15.79 -6.84
N PHE A 220 -4.34 -15.85 -8.10
CA PHE A 220 -3.63 -16.99 -8.66
C PHE A 220 -2.37 -16.54 -9.41
N GLY A 221 -1.43 -17.46 -9.54
CA GLY A 221 -0.25 -17.31 -10.39
C GLY A 221 -0.11 -18.49 -11.32
N THR A 222 0.54 -18.27 -12.46
CA THR A 222 0.97 -19.33 -13.37
C THR A 222 2.38 -19.04 -13.84
N GLY A 223 3.07 -20.08 -14.30
CA GLY A 223 4.39 -19.88 -14.86
C GLY A 223 4.85 -21.01 -15.74
N ILE A 224 5.92 -20.72 -16.48
CA ILE A 224 6.62 -21.61 -17.37
C ILE A 224 8.11 -21.46 -17.05
N TYR A 225 8.81 -22.60 -17.02
CA TYR A 225 10.25 -22.66 -16.91
C TYR A 225 10.79 -23.59 -18.00
N VAL A 226 11.79 -23.14 -18.75
CA VAL A 226 12.38 -23.90 -19.86
C VAL A 226 13.87 -24.06 -19.61
N THR A 227 14.36 -25.30 -19.69
CA THR A 227 15.78 -25.65 -19.57
C THR A 227 16.31 -26.16 -20.91
N PRO A 228 16.52 -25.29 -21.92
CA PRO A 228 16.90 -25.73 -23.27
C PRO A 228 18.23 -26.50 -23.29
N ILE A 229 19.13 -26.19 -22.36
CA ILE A 229 20.40 -26.87 -22.12
C ILE A 229 20.69 -26.81 -20.61
N ASP A 230 21.47 -27.76 -20.07
CA ASP A 230 21.74 -27.88 -18.61
C ASP A 230 22.26 -26.60 -17.93
N MET A 231 22.83 -25.68 -18.71
CA MET A 231 23.40 -24.43 -18.21
C MET A 231 22.46 -23.22 -18.29
N LEU A 232 21.30 -23.34 -18.93
CA LEU A 232 20.40 -22.21 -19.21
C LEU A 232 18.99 -22.53 -18.74
N GLY A 233 18.45 -21.67 -17.88
CA GLY A 233 17.05 -21.62 -17.51
C GLY A 233 16.40 -20.34 -18.05
N ILE A 234 15.21 -20.44 -18.59
CA ILE A 234 14.39 -19.31 -19.04
C ILE A 234 13.03 -19.44 -18.36
N SER A 235 12.58 -18.37 -17.73
CA SER A 235 11.36 -18.36 -16.92
C SER A 235 10.45 -17.20 -17.31
N ILE A 236 9.16 -17.48 -17.32
CA ILE A 236 8.10 -16.47 -17.45
C ILE A 236 7.02 -16.84 -16.44
N SER A 237 6.58 -15.87 -15.65
CA SER A 237 5.54 -16.04 -14.64
C SER A 237 4.53 -14.90 -14.74
N TYR A 238 3.27 -15.23 -14.50
CA TYR A 238 2.18 -14.28 -14.40
C TYR A 238 1.54 -14.41 -13.03
N MET A 239 1.47 -13.31 -12.30
CA MET A 239 0.69 -13.21 -11.06
C MET A 239 -0.52 -12.34 -11.34
N HIS A 240 -1.71 -12.89 -11.13
CA HIS A 240 -2.94 -12.13 -11.27
C HIS A 240 -3.04 -11.07 -10.17
N GLY A 241 -3.58 -9.90 -10.54
CA GLY A 241 -3.93 -8.87 -9.58
C GLY A 241 -5.19 -9.25 -8.79
N GLY A 242 -5.77 -8.28 -8.11
CA GLY A 242 -7.04 -8.46 -7.41
C GLY A 242 -7.55 -7.16 -6.84
N THR A 243 -8.87 -7.04 -6.71
CA THR A 243 -9.47 -5.89 -6.02
C THR A 243 -9.50 -6.18 -4.53
N LEU A 244 -8.99 -5.25 -3.73
CA LEU A 244 -9.10 -5.27 -2.27
C LEU A 244 -10.08 -4.17 -1.85
N LYS A 245 -11.12 -4.55 -1.08
CA LYS A 245 -12.15 -3.64 -0.54
C LYS A 245 -12.09 -3.67 0.98
N HIS A 246 -11.21 -2.86 1.55
CA HIS A 246 -11.02 -2.75 2.99
C HIS A 246 -12.20 -2.02 3.60
N ALA A 247 -12.91 -2.67 4.51
CA ALA A 247 -14.00 -2.07 5.26
C ALA A 247 -13.67 -2.06 6.75
N GLY A 248 -14.10 -1.02 7.46
CA GLY A 248 -13.86 -0.88 8.89
C GLY A 248 -14.21 0.51 9.40
N PRO A 249 -13.96 0.78 10.69
CA PRO A 249 -14.33 2.04 11.31
C PRO A 249 -13.43 3.18 10.84
N VAL A 250 -14.01 4.38 10.77
CA VAL A 250 -13.30 5.65 10.69
C VAL A 250 -13.78 6.55 11.83
N ASN A 251 -12.83 7.17 12.53
CA ASN A 251 -13.11 8.21 13.52
C ASN A 251 -12.74 9.56 12.93
N MET A 252 -13.56 10.56 13.21
CA MET A 252 -13.40 11.94 12.78
C MET A 252 -13.35 12.79 14.04
N ASP A 253 -12.23 13.49 14.23
CA ASP A 253 -12.03 14.45 15.31
C ASP A 253 -11.96 15.85 14.68
N PHE A 254 -12.93 16.69 14.99
CA PHE A 254 -13.02 18.04 14.42
C PHE A 254 -12.29 19.01 15.34
N ASP A 255 -11.26 19.69 14.81
CA ASP A 255 -10.59 20.77 15.54
C ASP A 255 -11.50 22.00 15.63
N CYS A 256 -11.18 22.89 16.56
CA CYS A 256 -11.92 24.12 16.77
C CYS A 256 -11.02 25.34 16.55
N PRO A 257 -11.48 26.36 15.79
CA PRO A 257 -10.78 27.63 15.66
C PRO A 257 -10.45 28.27 17.02
N ASP A 258 -9.28 28.88 17.14
CA ASP A 258 -8.91 29.58 18.37
C ASP A 258 -9.84 30.78 18.59
N SER A 259 -10.50 30.84 19.76
CA SER A 259 -11.48 31.89 20.06
C SER A 259 -10.88 33.30 20.22
N GLU A 260 -9.57 33.42 20.49
CA GLU A 260 -8.87 34.70 20.63
C GLU A 260 -8.38 35.20 19.26
N ASP A 261 -7.83 34.31 18.43
CA ASP A 261 -7.28 34.66 17.10
C ASP A 261 -8.35 34.66 15.99
N ASP A 262 -9.36 33.79 16.08
CA ASP A 262 -10.47 33.68 15.13
C ASP A 262 -11.84 33.49 15.83
N PRO A 263 -12.36 34.54 16.48
CA PRO A 263 -13.63 34.47 17.21
C PRO A 263 -14.84 34.17 16.29
N MET A 264 -14.79 34.58 15.03
CA MET A 264 -15.90 34.35 14.08
C MET A 264 -15.92 32.91 13.60
N GLY A 265 -14.75 32.35 13.28
CA GLY A 265 -14.56 30.94 13.01
C GLY A 265 -15.04 30.06 14.16
N TYR A 266 -14.62 30.40 15.37
CA TYR A 266 -15.03 29.70 16.59
C TYR A 266 -16.56 29.72 16.76
N ILE A 267 -17.19 30.90 16.70
CA ILE A 267 -18.65 31.03 16.82
C ILE A 267 -19.36 30.23 15.71
N GLY A 268 -18.87 30.29 14.47
CA GLY A 268 -19.43 29.52 13.35
C GLY A 268 -19.36 28.02 13.60
N ALA A 269 -18.22 27.52 14.06
CA ALA A 269 -18.00 26.12 14.38
C ALA A 269 -18.86 25.65 15.58
N ASP A 270 -18.89 26.42 16.65
CA ASP A 270 -19.66 26.12 17.87
C ASP A 270 -21.18 26.11 17.60
N LEU A 271 -21.69 27.11 16.87
CA LEU A 271 -23.12 27.18 16.51
C LEU A 271 -23.59 26.00 15.64
N ASN A 272 -22.67 25.40 14.87
CA ASN A 272 -22.94 24.21 14.07
C ASN A 272 -22.63 22.90 14.81
N GLY A 273 -22.13 22.97 16.05
CA GLY A 273 -21.83 21.82 16.89
C GLY A 273 -20.66 20.98 16.37
N ILE A 274 -19.74 21.59 15.62
CA ILE A 274 -18.57 20.90 15.08
C ILE A 274 -17.30 21.12 15.91
N CYS A 275 -17.25 22.17 16.73
CA CYS A 275 -16.12 22.46 17.62
C CYS A 275 -15.89 21.28 18.59
N ASP A 276 -14.69 20.68 18.56
CA ASP A 276 -14.30 19.49 19.33
C ASP A 276 -15.24 18.27 19.16
N ALA A 277 -16.00 18.24 18.07
CA ALA A 277 -16.91 17.15 17.81
C ALA A 277 -16.14 15.87 17.50
N LYS A 278 -16.63 14.74 18.03
CA LYS A 278 -16.12 13.41 17.69
C LYS A 278 -17.22 12.62 17.00
N MET A 279 -16.92 12.12 15.82
CA MET A 279 -17.84 11.27 15.06
C MET A 279 -17.17 9.95 14.71
N SER A 280 -17.95 8.89 14.64
CA SER A 280 -17.50 7.59 14.16
C SER A 280 -18.42 7.12 13.05
N GLY A 281 -17.85 6.45 12.05
CA GLY A 281 -18.58 5.88 10.93
C GLY A 281 -17.87 4.63 10.40
N ASP A 282 -18.43 4.09 9.32
CA ASP A 282 -17.81 3.02 8.55
C ASP A 282 -17.21 3.60 7.27
N ALA A 283 -15.99 3.19 6.94
CA ALA A 283 -15.30 3.55 5.72
C ALA A 283 -15.05 2.32 4.85
N ILE A 284 -14.99 2.55 3.54
CA ILE A 284 -14.56 1.57 2.56
C ILE A 284 -13.45 2.19 1.72
N ILE A 285 -12.29 1.55 1.72
CA ILE A 285 -11.16 1.89 0.86
C ILE A 285 -10.99 0.76 -0.15
N GLU A 286 -10.97 1.10 -1.44
CA GLU A 286 -10.81 0.12 -2.51
C GLU A 286 -9.57 0.44 -3.35
N TYR A 287 -8.70 -0.54 -3.55
CA TYR A 287 -7.62 -0.46 -4.54
C TYR A 287 -7.40 -1.79 -5.26
N LYS A 288 -6.71 -1.72 -6.40
CA LYS A 288 -6.39 -2.89 -7.22
C LYS A 288 -4.92 -3.25 -7.04
N MET A 289 -4.65 -4.46 -6.58
CA MET A 289 -3.31 -5.04 -6.68
C MET A 289 -2.94 -5.18 -8.16
N PRO A 290 -1.75 -4.71 -8.58
CA PRO A 290 -1.32 -4.86 -9.96
C PRO A 290 -1.14 -6.33 -10.31
N TRP A 291 -1.42 -6.69 -11.55
CA TRP A 291 -0.90 -7.94 -12.09
C TRP A 291 0.59 -7.77 -12.36
N ARG A 292 1.36 -8.85 -12.26
CA ARG A 292 2.80 -8.85 -12.57
C ARG A 292 3.10 -9.91 -13.62
N LEU A 293 3.95 -9.55 -14.58
CA LEU A 293 4.58 -10.48 -15.51
C LEU A 293 6.06 -10.40 -15.23
N ASN A 294 6.65 -11.47 -14.73
CA ASN A 294 8.08 -11.52 -14.47
C ASN A 294 8.75 -12.50 -15.42
N THR A 295 9.93 -12.13 -15.86
CA THR A 295 10.80 -12.92 -16.72
C THR A 295 12.14 -13.11 -16.03
N GLY A 296 12.78 -14.25 -16.28
CA GLY A 296 14.08 -14.54 -15.68
C GLY A 296 14.93 -15.43 -16.56
N ILE A 297 16.22 -15.17 -16.58
CA ILE A 297 17.23 -16.00 -17.24
C ILE A 297 18.23 -16.43 -16.17
N LEU A 298 18.45 -17.74 -16.03
CA LEU A 298 19.46 -18.33 -15.17
C LEU A 298 20.56 -18.95 -16.04
N LEU A 299 21.81 -18.59 -15.78
CA LEU A 299 22.98 -19.16 -16.43
C LEU A 299 23.89 -19.84 -15.39
N LYS A 300 24.18 -21.12 -15.60
CA LYS A 300 25.15 -21.92 -14.82
C LYS A 300 26.38 -22.21 -15.68
N PRO A 301 27.34 -21.27 -15.80
CA PRO A 301 28.45 -21.38 -16.74
C PRO A 301 29.42 -22.54 -16.43
N LEU A 302 29.42 -23.04 -15.19
CA LEU A 302 30.27 -24.14 -14.77
C LEU A 302 29.48 -25.46 -14.80
N LYS A 303 29.75 -26.29 -15.81
CA LYS A 303 29.07 -27.57 -15.97
C LYS A 303 29.27 -28.47 -14.75
N GLY A 304 28.16 -28.95 -14.17
CA GLY A 304 28.17 -29.83 -13.00
C GLY A 304 28.55 -29.15 -11.68
N SER A 305 28.48 -27.82 -11.62
CA SER A 305 28.82 -27.05 -10.42
C SER A 305 27.80 -25.96 -10.16
N ASP A 306 27.08 -26.04 -9.05
CA ASP A 306 26.20 -24.97 -8.56
C ASP A 306 26.97 -23.80 -7.90
N LYS A 307 28.30 -23.77 -8.02
CA LYS A 307 29.15 -22.73 -7.40
C LYS A 307 28.98 -21.33 -8.02
N LEU A 308 28.49 -21.23 -9.25
CA LEU A 308 28.27 -19.95 -9.92
C LEU A 308 26.96 -19.99 -10.69
N GLN A 309 26.06 -19.09 -10.30
CA GLN A 309 24.79 -18.84 -10.95
C GLN A 309 24.72 -17.35 -11.28
N ILE A 310 24.34 -17.03 -12.51
CA ILE A 310 24.13 -15.66 -12.97
C ILE A 310 22.66 -15.55 -13.35
N GLU A 311 21.97 -14.61 -12.71
CA GLU A 311 20.54 -14.39 -12.94
C GLU A 311 20.32 -12.98 -13.47
N ALA A 312 19.43 -12.87 -14.45
CA ALA A 312 18.86 -11.62 -14.91
C ALA A 312 17.34 -11.72 -14.83
N MET A 313 16.69 -10.72 -14.25
CA MET A 313 15.24 -10.65 -14.09
C MET A 313 14.69 -9.36 -14.68
N GLY A 314 13.44 -9.40 -15.14
CA GLY A 314 12.72 -8.25 -15.69
C GLY A 314 11.22 -8.40 -15.55
#